data_AF-A0A1R3UJA5-F1
#
_entry.id   AF-A0A1R3UJA5-F1
#
_cell.length_a   1.000
_cell.length_b   1.000
_cell.length_c   1.000
_cell.angle_alpha   90.00
_cell.angle_beta   90.00
_cell.angle_gamma   90.00
#
_symmetry.space_group_name_H-M   'P 1'
#
loop_
_entity.id
_entity.type
_entity.pdbx_description
1 polymer ?
#
loop_
_entity_poly.entity_id
_entity_poly.type
_entity_poly.pdbx_seq_one_letter_code
_entity_poly.pdbx_strand_id
1 'polypeptide(L)'
;MSVSEACANAIEHGGPNDGYEVETEFAPGWCEMRISHTGRAPDVTALADRFNSPQTPLPGLEAESGRGILLMRYLMDEVAFCGEPRTTVILRKRVTSCDPASGESSAGEDRRSHFALL
;
A
#
# COMPACT_ATOMS: atom_id res chain seq x y z
N MET A 1 0.00 5.95 6.67
CA MET A 1 1.25 6.31 5.95
C MET A 1 1.39 5.54 4.65
N SER A 2 1.60 4.21 4.63
CA SER A 2 1.88 3.49 3.37
C SER A 2 0.77 3.55 2.32
N VAL A 3 -0.50 3.51 2.75
CA VAL A 3 -1.65 3.66 1.82
C VAL A 3 -1.66 5.05 1.21
N SER A 4 -1.49 6.08 2.04
CA SER A 4 -1.43 7.48 1.59
C SER A 4 -0.31 7.70 0.57
N GLU A 5 0.84 7.10 0.81
CA GLU A 5 1.97 7.12 -0.13
C GLU A 5 1.65 6.39 -1.44
N ALA A 6 0.98 5.24 -1.38
CA ALA A 6 0.58 4.50 -2.58
C ALA A 6 -0.46 5.27 -3.41
N CYS A 7 -1.40 5.96 -2.75
CA CYS A 7 -2.34 6.85 -3.41
C CYS A 7 -1.63 8.07 -4.04
N ALA A 8 -0.65 8.67 -3.35
CA ALA A 8 0.15 9.77 -3.89
C ALA A 8 0.90 9.33 -5.16
N ASN A 9 1.55 8.17 -5.13
CA ASN A 9 2.19 7.58 -6.30
C ASN A 9 1.19 7.32 -7.44
N ALA A 10 -0.01 6.84 -7.12
CA ALA A 10 -1.04 6.58 -8.12
C ALA A 10 -1.55 7.87 -8.78
N ILE A 11 -1.61 8.99 -8.04
CA ILE A 11 -1.95 10.31 -8.60
C ILE A 11 -0.81 10.81 -9.49
N GLU A 12 0.45 10.72 -9.02
CA GLU A 12 1.62 11.22 -9.75
C GLU A 12 1.89 10.42 -11.03
N HIS A 13 1.63 9.11 -11.01
CA HIS A 13 1.94 8.21 -12.12
C HIS A 13 0.72 7.72 -12.90
N GLY A 14 -0.49 8.14 -12.49
CA GLY A 14 -1.80 7.67 -12.99
C GLY A 14 -2.12 8.01 -14.43
N GLY A 15 -1.45 9.01 -15.01
CA GLY A 15 -1.79 9.55 -16.31
C GLY A 15 -2.92 10.60 -16.24
N PRO A 16 -3.05 11.48 -17.24
CA PRO A 16 -4.03 12.55 -17.22
C PRO A 16 -5.47 12.02 -17.34
N ASN A 17 -6.36 12.48 -16.45
CA ASN A 17 -7.80 12.17 -16.37
C ASN A 17 -8.19 10.73 -16.00
N ASP A 18 -7.23 9.89 -15.63
CA ASP A 18 -7.54 8.55 -15.17
C ASP A 18 -7.60 8.53 -13.65
N GLY A 19 -8.77 8.22 -13.10
CA GLY A 19 -8.92 7.99 -11.67
C GLY A 19 -8.10 6.79 -11.21
N TYR A 20 -7.74 6.79 -9.93
CA TYR A 20 -7.17 5.62 -9.27
C TYR A 20 -8.24 4.95 -8.41
N GLU A 21 -8.09 3.65 -8.20
CA GLU A 21 -8.99 2.84 -7.39
C GLU A 21 -8.27 2.36 -6.14
N VAL A 22 -8.98 2.31 -5.02
CA VAL A 22 -8.49 1.79 -3.75
C VAL A 22 -9.47 0.76 -3.24
N GLU A 23 -9.04 -0.48 -3.19
CA GLU A 23 -9.80 -1.60 -2.64
C GLU A 23 -9.15 -2.06 -1.34
N THR A 24 -9.97 -2.49 -0.38
CA THR A 24 -9.50 -3.05 0.88
C THR A 24 -10.24 -4.33 1.19
N GLU A 25 -9.48 -5.35 1.57
CA GLU A 25 -9.97 -6.66 1.93
C GLU A 25 -9.47 -7.02 3.34
N PHE A 26 -10.40 -7.32 4.24
CA PHE A 26 -10.09 -7.82 5.56
C PHE A 26 -10.33 -9.32 5.60
N ALA A 27 -9.26 -10.08 5.79
CA ALA A 27 -9.29 -11.52 6.00
C ALA A 27 -8.85 -11.84 7.44
N PRO A 28 -9.17 -13.04 7.97
CA PRO A 28 -8.64 -13.46 9.26
C PRO A 28 -7.11 -13.34 9.31
N GLY A 29 -6.61 -12.45 10.18
CA GLY A 29 -5.18 -12.19 10.38
C GLY A 29 -4.51 -11.27 9.35
N TRP A 30 -5.22 -10.75 8.35
CA TRP A 30 -4.65 -9.89 7.30
C TRP A 30 -5.57 -8.75 6.87
N CYS A 31 -4.98 -7.59 6.61
CA CYS A 31 -5.57 -6.49 5.88
C CYS A 31 -4.78 -6.33 4.58
N GLU A 32 -5.46 -6.47 3.45
CA GLU A 32 -4.90 -6.21 2.12
C GLU A 32 -5.51 -4.94 1.54
N MET A 33 -4.66 -4.09 0.96
CA MET A 33 -5.07 -2.89 0.25
C MET A 33 -4.48 -2.92 -1.14
N ARG A 34 -5.33 -2.75 -2.16
CA ARG A 34 -4.95 -2.71 -3.57
C ARG A 34 -5.18 -1.30 -4.08
N ILE A 35 -4.14 -0.66 -4.60
CA ILE A 35 -4.21 0.67 -5.19
C ILE A 35 -3.90 0.51 -6.67
N SER A 36 -4.85 0.79 -7.54
CA SER A 36 -4.70 0.60 -8.99
C SER A 36 -4.88 1.90 -9.78
N HIS A 37 -4.09 2.07 -10.83
CA HIS A 37 -4.22 3.18 -11.80
C HIS A 37 -3.86 2.69 -13.21
N THR A 38 -4.26 3.44 -14.24
CA THR A 38 -4.02 3.09 -15.65
C THR A 38 -2.70 3.62 -16.19
N GLY A 39 -2.05 4.53 -15.47
CA GLY A 39 -0.73 5.03 -15.84
C GLY A 39 0.42 4.05 -15.63
N ARG A 40 1.65 4.54 -15.76
CA ARG A 40 2.86 3.71 -15.87
C ARG A 40 3.21 3.00 -14.55
N ALA A 41 3.44 1.70 -14.65
CA ALA A 41 3.99 0.92 -13.53
C ALA A 41 5.45 1.31 -13.24
N PRO A 42 5.86 1.31 -11.96
CA PRO A 42 7.27 1.37 -11.64
C PRO A 42 7.99 0.19 -12.31
N ASP A 43 9.20 0.44 -12.81
CA ASP A 43 10.06 -0.62 -13.34
C ASP A 43 10.42 -1.58 -12.19
N VAL A 44 9.70 -2.71 -12.15
CA VAL A 44 9.78 -3.70 -11.08
C VAL A 44 11.17 -4.33 -11.03
N THR A 45 11.84 -4.49 -12.18
CA THR A 45 13.19 -5.02 -12.26
C THR A 45 14.20 -4.03 -11.69
N ALA A 46 14.15 -2.76 -12.11
CA ALA A 46 15.01 -1.71 -11.54
C ALA A 46 14.74 -1.49 -10.04
N LEU A 47 13.50 -1.71 -9.60
CA LEU A 47 13.13 -1.67 -8.20
C LEU A 47 13.72 -2.84 -7.41
N ALA A 48 13.62 -4.06 -7.94
CA ALA A 48 14.22 -5.25 -7.35
C ALA A 48 15.74 -5.10 -7.24
N ASP A 49 16.41 -4.61 -8.27
CA ASP A 49 17.86 -4.37 -8.27
C ASP A 49 18.27 -3.33 -7.21
N ARG A 50 17.50 -2.24 -7.07
CA ARG A 50 17.71 -1.23 -6.02
C ARG A 50 17.56 -1.77 -4.60
N PHE A 51 16.78 -2.81 -4.40
CA PHE A 51 16.56 -3.37 -3.06
C PHE A 51 17.43 -4.58 -2.76
N ASN A 52 17.86 -5.31 -3.79
CA ASN A 52 18.75 -6.46 -3.66
C ASN A 52 20.23 -6.06 -3.69
N SER A 53 20.56 -4.85 -4.15
CA SER A 53 21.92 -4.34 -4.12
C SER A 53 22.32 -3.90 -2.71
N PRO A 54 23.39 -4.45 -2.13
CA PRO A 54 23.85 -4.10 -0.78
C PRO A 54 24.35 -2.65 -0.67
N GLN A 55 24.43 -1.91 -1.78
CA GLN A 55 24.97 -0.55 -1.84
C GLN A 55 24.00 0.49 -2.40
N THR A 56 22.71 0.19 -2.58
CA THR A 56 21.78 1.24 -3.00
C THR A 56 21.68 2.29 -1.89
N PRO A 57 22.15 3.52 -2.12
CA PRO A 57 22.05 4.56 -1.11
C PRO A 57 20.57 4.79 -0.85
N LEU A 58 20.21 4.77 0.44
CA LEU A 58 18.92 5.32 0.84
C LEU A 58 18.82 6.73 0.26
N PRO A 59 17.65 7.16 -0.26
CA PRO A 59 17.46 8.55 -0.63
C PRO A 59 17.91 9.42 0.55
N GLY A 60 18.62 10.50 0.26
CA GLY A 60 19.08 11.44 1.29
C GLY A 60 17.92 11.85 2.20
N LEU A 61 18.23 12.27 3.43
CA LEU A 61 17.20 12.77 4.36
C LEU A 61 16.41 13.95 3.77
N GLU A 62 17.04 14.71 2.87
CA GLU A 62 16.44 15.85 2.15
C GLU A 62 15.81 15.46 0.80
N ALA A 63 15.85 14.18 0.40
CA ALA A 63 15.20 13.74 -0.82
C ALA A 63 13.67 13.70 -0.61
N GLU A 64 12.97 14.63 -1.26
CA GLU A 64 11.51 14.71 -1.25
C GLU A 64 10.83 13.57 -2.03
N SER A 65 11.56 12.91 -2.94
CA SER A 65 11.06 11.82 -3.80
C SER A 65 11.83 10.50 -3.60
N GLY A 66 11.20 9.38 -3.95
CA GLY A 66 11.83 8.05 -3.97
C GLY A 66 11.90 7.31 -2.64
N ARG A 67 11.36 7.87 -1.55
CA ARG A 67 11.28 7.20 -0.23
C ARG A 67 10.03 6.33 -0.08
N GLY A 68 8.99 6.58 -0.87
CA GLY A 68 7.68 5.97 -0.68
C GLY A 68 7.67 4.46 -0.68
N ILE A 69 8.31 3.85 -1.68
CA ILE A 69 8.37 2.38 -1.79
C ILE A 69 9.16 1.76 -0.64
N LEU A 70 10.23 2.42 -0.18
CA LEU A 70 10.99 1.98 0.99
C LEU A 70 10.12 2.02 2.25
N LEU A 71 9.37 3.11 2.47
CA LEU A 71 8.45 3.25 3.60
C LEU A 71 7.36 2.18 3.56
N MET A 72 6.77 1.93 2.38
CA MET A 72 5.79 0.87 2.21
C MET A 72 6.37 -0.48 2.62
N ARG A 73 7.56 -0.84 2.13
CA ARG A 73 8.23 -2.11 2.46
C ARG A 73 8.68 -2.22 3.92
N TYR A 74 8.97 -1.10 4.57
CA TYR A 74 9.32 -1.09 5.99
C TYR A 74 8.09 -1.28 6.89
N LEU A 75 6.97 -0.65 6.52
CA LEU A 75 5.76 -0.63 7.35
C LEU A 75 4.83 -1.83 7.08
N MET A 76 4.79 -2.33 5.86
CA MET A 76 3.95 -3.46 5.45
C MET A 76 4.71 -4.77 5.55
N ASP A 77 3.97 -5.84 5.80
CA ASP A 77 4.58 -7.18 5.87
C ASP A 77 4.81 -7.73 4.46
N GLU A 78 3.96 -7.39 3.50
CA GLU A 78 4.16 -7.71 2.08
C GLU A 78 3.82 -6.51 1.20
N VAL A 79 4.62 -6.32 0.15
CA VAL A 79 4.41 -5.29 -0.89
C VAL A 79 4.65 -5.93 -2.24
N ALA A 80 3.66 -5.88 -3.12
CA ALA A 80 3.77 -6.37 -4.50
C ALA A 80 3.35 -5.29 -5.51
N PHE A 81 3.94 -5.36 -6.70
CA PHE A 81 3.63 -4.49 -7.83
C PHE A 81 3.22 -5.37 -9.00
N CYS A 82 2.05 -5.11 -9.57
CA CYS A 82 1.52 -5.82 -10.72
C CYS A 82 1.34 -4.84 -11.88
N GLY A 83 1.64 -5.32 -13.09
CA GLY A 83 1.42 -4.58 -14.33
C GLY A 83 0.44 -5.32 -15.23
N GLU A 84 -0.44 -4.55 -15.86
CA GLU A 84 -1.48 -4.91 -16.84
C GLU A 84 -2.72 -5.67 -16.29
N PRO A 85 -3.96 -5.25 -16.69
CA PRO A 85 -4.27 -4.06 -17.51
C PRO A 85 -4.13 -2.73 -16.74
N ARG A 86 -3.94 -2.77 -15.42
CA ARG A 86 -3.71 -1.60 -14.54
C ARG A 86 -2.43 -1.80 -13.74
N THR A 87 -1.71 -0.71 -13.49
CA THR A 87 -0.64 -0.70 -12.50
C THR A 87 -1.27 -0.83 -11.13
N THR A 88 -0.89 -1.84 -10.37
CA THR A 88 -1.45 -2.09 -9.04
C THR A 88 -0.35 -2.26 -8.01
N VAL A 89 -0.47 -1.55 -6.89
CA VAL A 89 0.32 -1.77 -5.67
C VAL A 89 -0.55 -2.54 -4.68
N ILE A 90 -0.04 -3.69 -4.23
CA ILE A 90 -0.69 -4.53 -3.22
C ILE A 90 0.10 -4.38 -1.92
N LEU A 91 -0.58 -3.94 -0.86
CA LEU A 91 -0.03 -3.78 0.48
C LEU A 91 -0.74 -4.74 1.42
N ARG A 92 0.00 -5.66 2.07
CA ARG A 92 -0.57 -6.57 3.07
C ARG A 92 0.05 -6.35 4.43
N LYS A 93 -0.80 -6.28 5.45
CA LYS A 93 -0.43 -6.15 6.85
C LYS A 93 -1.12 -7.22 7.69
N ARG A 94 -0.40 -7.86 8.58
CA ARG A 94 -0.95 -8.74 9.60
C ARG A 94 -1.81 -7.93 10.55
N VAL A 95 -3.03 -8.38 10.76
CA VAL A 95 -3.89 -7.81 11.79
C VAL A 95 -3.40 -8.33 13.12
N THR A 96 -2.72 -7.49 13.87
CA THR A 96 -2.47 -7.72 15.29
C THR A 96 -3.64 -7.16 16.08
N SER A 97 -4.01 -7.80 17.20
CA SER A 97 -4.87 -7.10 18.15
C SER A 97 -4.13 -5.83 18.54
N CYS A 98 -4.69 -4.67 18.24
CA CYS A 98 -4.36 -3.49 19.02
C CYS A 98 -4.63 -3.89 20.47
N ASP A 99 -3.67 -3.66 21.37
CA ASP A 99 -3.86 -3.94 22.80
C ASP A 99 -5.29 -3.54 23.16
N PRO A 100 -6.14 -4.45 23.69
CA PRO A 100 -7.44 -4.03 24.15
C PRO A 100 -7.15 -2.96 25.18
N ALA A 101 -7.70 -1.76 24.96
CA ALA A 101 -7.71 -0.73 25.98
C ALA A 101 -8.15 -1.42 27.26
N SER A 102 -7.28 -1.45 28.27
CA SER A 102 -7.54 -2.10 29.54
C SER A 102 -8.82 -1.51 30.11
N GLY A 103 -9.96 -2.19 29.91
CA GLY A 103 -11.25 -1.62 30.30
C GLY A 103 -12.45 -2.20 29.55
N GLU A 104 -12.90 -3.36 30.04
CA GLU A 104 -14.30 -3.79 30.14
C GLU A 104 -15.08 -4.20 28.86
N SER A 105 -15.48 -5.47 28.89
CA SER A 105 -16.36 -6.18 27.96
C SER A 105 -17.66 -5.46 27.63
N SER A 106 -18.06 -5.48 26.35
CA SER A 106 -19.45 -5.74 25.95
C SER A 106 -19.58 -5.94 24.44
N ALA A 107 -19.96 -7.17 24.07
CA ALA A 107 -20.92 -7.56 23.04
C ALA A 107 -20.95 -6.86 21.67
N GLY A 108 -20.83 -7.69 20.63
CA GLY A 108 -21.79 -7.68 19.52
C GLY A 108 -21.37 -6.97 18.23
N GLU A 109 -21.78 -7.61 17.14
CA GLU A 109 -21.92 -7.12 15.76
C GLU A 109 -20.73 -7.32 14.80
N ASP A 110 -20.89 -8.36 13.97
CA ASP A 110 -20.22 -8.67 12.72
C ASP A 110 -20.24 -7.45 11.78
N ARG A 111 -19.16 -6.67 11.78
CA ARG A 111 -19.02 -5.45 10.97
C ARG A 111 -18.62 -5.83 9.54
N ARG A 112 -19.57 -6.33 8.75
CA ARG A 112 -19.47 -6.32 7.28
C ARG A 112 -19.53 -4.87 6.79
N SER A 113 -18.38 -4.23 6.70
CA SER A 113 -18.25 -2.92 6.06
C SER A 113 -18.20 -3.10 4.54
N HIS A 114 -19.38 -3.17 3.92
CA HIS A 114 -19.53 -2.83 2.50
C HIS A 114 -19.45 -1.30 2.38
N PHE A 115 -18.43 -0.78 1.71
CA PHE A 115 -18.44 0.59 1.21
C PHE A 115 -18.70 0.55 -0.29
N ALA A 116 -19.92 0.91 -0.69
CA ALA A 116 -20.23 1.28 -2.05
C ALA A 116 -20.03 2.80 -2.18
N LEU A 117 -19.22 3.23 -3.15
CA LEU A 117 -19.11 4.63 -3.55
C LEU A 117 -20.19 4.94 -4.60
N LEU A 118 -20.88 6.07 -4.39
CA LEU A 118 -21.83 6.69 -5.33
C LEU A 118 -21.10 7.31 -6.53
#